data_AF-A0A5K1D8Z5-F1
#
_entry.id   AF-A0A5K1D8Z5-F1
#
_cell.length_a   1.000
_cell.length_b   1.000
_cell.length_c   1.000
_cell.angle_alpha   90.00
_cell.angle_beta   90.00
_cell.angle_gamma   90.00
#
_symmetry.space_group_name_H-M   'P 1'
#
loop_
_entity.id
_entity.type
_entity.pdbx_description
1 polymer ?
#
loop_
_entity_poly.entity_id
_entity_poly.type
_entity_poly.pdbx_seq_one_letter_code
_entity_poly.pdbx_strand_id
1 'polypeptide(L)'
;VKAMELIDQLEATRRGPYSGGFGGVSFTGDMDIALALRTIVFPLDSRFDTMYSYKDAQKRREWIAHLQSGAGIVADSDPDDEQRECENKAAALARSIDLAEATFVHK
;
A
#
# COMPACT_ATOMS: atom_id res chain seq x y z
N VAL A 1 20.05 -4.07 11.62
CA VAL A 1 18.96 -4.14 12.63
C VAL A 1 18.53 -2.76 13.11
N LYS A 2 19.45 -1.86 13.48
CA LYS A 2 19.10 -0.51 14.01
C LYS A 2 18.13 0.31 13.15
N ALA A 3 18.27 0.24 11.81
CA ALA A 3 17.34 0.89 10.90
C ALA A 3 15.88 0.42 11.10
N MET A 4 15.67 -0.89 11.30
CA MET A 4 14.33 -1.44 11.54
C MET A 4 13.76 -0.99 12.89
N GLU A 5 14.58 -0.85 13.92
CA GLU A 5 14.16 -0.31 15.21
C GLU A 5 13.73 1.16 15.11
N LEU A 6 14.47 1.97 14.37
CA LEU A 6 14.11 3.37 14.14
C LEU A 6 12.82 3.50 13.34
N ILE A 7 12.64 2.66 12.32
CA ILE A 7 11.40 2.57 11.54
C ILE A 7 10.22 2.23 12.46
N ASP A 8 10.35 1.21 13.31
CA ASP A 8 9.29 0.79 14.23
C ASP A 8 8.94 1.88 15.26
N GLN A 9 9.92 2.71 15.65
CA GLN A 9 9.70 3.85 16.54
C GLN A 9 9.02 5.04 15.84
N LEU A 10 9.28 5.24 14.56
CA LEU A 10 8.86 6.44 13.81
C LEU A 10 7.56 6.23 13.01
N GLU A 11 7.26 5.01 12.56
CA GLU A 11 6.05 4.72 11.80
C GLU A 11 4.83 4.56 12.71
N ALA A 12 3.74 5.24 12.34
CA ALA A 12 2.51 5.22 13.13
C ALA A 12 1.77 3.86 13.11
N THR A 13 2.02 3.05 12.08
CA THR A 13 1.32 1.77 11.86
C THR A 13 2.32 0.70 11.40
N ARG A 14 1.95 -0.56 11.60
CA ARG A 14 2.72 -1.69 11.07
C ARG A 14 2.66 -1.68 9.54
N ARG A 15 3.80 -1.92 8.88
CA ARG A 15 3.92 -1.99 7.40
C ARG A 15 3.05 -3.06 6.73
N GLY A 16 2.65 -4.10 7.46
CA GLY A 16 1.91 -5.22 6.87
C GLY A 16 2.71 -5.86 5.72
N PRO A 17 2.12 -6.04 4.53
CA PRO A 17 2.83 -6.59 3.37
C PRO A 17 3.96 -5.70 2.83
N TYR A 18 3.94 -4.38 3.09
CA TYR A 18 4.89 -3.45 2.49
C TYR A 18 6.33 -3.76 2.88
N SER A 19 7.22 -3.80 1.88
CA SER A 19 8.63 -4.19 2.03
C SER A 19 8.84 -5.64 2.52
N GLY A 20 7.79 -6.46 2.54
CA GLY A 20 7.87 -7.91 2.75
C GLY A 20 8.22 -8.67 1.47
N GLY A 21 8.09 -9.99 1.51
CA GLY A 21 8.24 -10.88 0.35
C GLY A 21 6.89 -11.38 -0.14
N PHE A 22 6.65 -11.32 -1.45
CA PHE A 22 5.48 -11.89 -2.10
C PHE A 22 5.91 -12.80 -3.25
N GLY A 23 5.47 -14.05 -3.24
CA GLY A 23 5.89 -15.04 -4.23
C GLY A 23 5.47 -16.45 -3.86
N GLY A 24 6.16 -17.44 -4.43
CA GLY A 24 5.82 -18.86 -4.30
C GLY A 24 7.02 -19.72 -3.90
N VAL A 25 6.70 -20.81 -3.21
CA VAL A 25 7.64 -21.90 -2.92
C VAL A 25 7.03 -23.19 -3.47
N SER A 26 7.80 -23.90 -4.29
CA SER A 26 7.41 -25.18 -4.87
C SER A 26 7.73 -26.34 -3.93
N PHE A 27 6.95 -27.41 -4.02
CA PHE A 27 7.25 -28.68 -3.34
C PHE A 27 8.53 -29.35 -3.84
N THR A 28 9.04 -28.93 -5.01
CA THR A 28 10.34 -29.37 -5.56
C THR A 28 11.53 -28.66 -4.93
N GLY A 29 11.30 -27.65 -4.10
CA GLY A 29 12.35 -26.85 -3.44
C GLY A 29 12.68 -25.53 -4.12
N ASP A 30 12.08 -25.24 -5.29
CA ASP A 30 12.25 -23.96 -5.97
C ASP A 30 11.48 -22.84 -5.25
N MET A 31 12.03 -21.63 -5.25
CA MET A 31 11.41 -20.47 -4.62
C MET A 31 11.66 -19.21 -5.45
N ASP A 32 10.61 -18.43 -5.66
CA ASP A 32 10.69 -17.10 -6.25
C ASP A 32 9.86 -16.14 -5.41
N ILE A 33 10.53 -15.13 -4.84
CA ILE A 33 9.93 -14.15 -3.94
C ILE A 33 10.39 -12.76 -4.38
N ALA A 34 9.42 -11.94 -4.78
CA ALA A 34 9.63 -10.53 -5.06
C ALA A 34 9.45 -9.69 -3.79
N LEU A 35 10.12 -8.54 -3.73
CA LEU A 35 9.82 -7.53 -2.72
C LEU A 35 8.46 -6.91 -2.98
N ALA A 36 7.60 -6.88 -1.97
CA ALA A 36 6.28 -6.28 -2.00
C ALA A 36 6.35 -4.74 -1.93
N LEU A 37 6.97 -4.15 -2.95
CA LEU A 37 6.97 -2.72 -3.23
C LEU A 37 6.01 -2.45 -4.39
N ARG A 38 5.58 -1.20 -4.55
CA ARG A 38 4.60 -0.80 -5.58
C ARG A 38 3.38 -1.75 -5.64
N THR A 39 2.88 -2.12 -4.47
CA THR A 39 1.79 -3.08 -4.30
C THR A 39 0.59 -2.35 -3.68
N ILE A 40 -0.61 -2.66 -4.17
CA ILE A 40 -1.87 -2.15 -3.62
C ILE A 40 -2.44 -3.23 -2.69
N VAL A 41 -2.74 -2.86 -1.45
CA VAL A 41 -3.34 -3.78 -0.46
C VAL A 41 -4.79 -3.37 -0.20
N PHE A 42 -5.72 -4.29 -0.42
CA PHE A 42 -7.12 -4.13 -0.05
C PHE A 42 -7.40 -4.96 1.21
N PRO A 43 -7.48 -4.34 2.41
CA PRO A 43 -7.82 -5.06 3.62
C PRO A 43 -9.24 -5.63 3.52
N LEU A 44 -9.41 -6.90 3.88
CA LEU A 44 -10.71 -7.58 3.90
C LEU A 44 -11.54 -7.28 5.17
N ASP A 45 -10.98 -6.50 6.10
CA ASP A 45 -11.64 -6.27 7.38
C ASP A 45 -12.95 -5.48 7.20
N SER A 46 -13.97 -5.91 7.95
CA SER A 46 -15.27 -5.27 7.96
C SER A 46 -15.15 -3.98 8.75
N ARG A 47 -14.92 -2.86 8.07
CA ARG A 47 -14.94 -1.57 8.77
C ARG A 47 -16.36 -1.27 9.26
N PHE A 48 -16.50 -1.19 10.59
CA PHE A 48 -17.64 -0.57 11.27
C PHE A 48 -17.59 0.97 11.21
N ASP A 49 -16.54 1.54 10.62
CA ASP A 49 -16.22 2.98 10.66
C ASP A 49 -16.43 3.72 9.33
N THR A 50 -17.32 3.21 8.46
CA THR A 50 -18.11 4.14 7.65
C THR A 50 -19.23 4.64 8.56
N MET A 51 -18.99 5.73 9.28
CA MET A 51 -20.02 6.49 10.01
C MET A 51 -20.98 7.14 8.99
N TYR A 52 -21.73 6.33 8.24
CA TYR A 52 -23.04 6.57 7.62
C TYR A 52 -23.47 5.30 6.87
N SER A 53 -24.16 4.40 7.56
CA SER A 53 -25.15 3.54 6.91
C SER A 53 -26.47 3.66 7.67
N TYR A 54 -27.22 4.68 7.29
CA TYR A 54 -28.62 4.82 7.67
C TYR A 54 -29.38 5.17 6.39
N LYS A 55 -29.75 4.16 5.57
CA LYS A 55 -31.04 4.09 4.83
C LYS A 55 -31.11 3.14 3.63
N ASP A 56 -30.03 2.53 3.12
CA ASP A 56 -30.14 1.77 1.86
C ASP A 56 -29.44 0.41 1.87
N ALA A 57 -30.18 -0.64 1.53
CA ALA A 57 -29.72 -2.03 1.40
C ALA A 57 -28.91 -2.31 0.11
N GLN A 58 -28.53 -1.26 -0.63
CA GLN A 58 -27.99 -1.32 -2.00
C GLN A 58 -26.71 -0.49 -2.21
N LYS A 59 -26.03 0.00 -1.16
CA LYS A 59 -24.70 0.63 -1.34
C LYS A 59 -23.61 -0.45 -1.37
N ARG A 60 -22.92 -0.58 -2.51
CA ARG A 60 -21.67 -1.35 -2.64
C ARG A 60 -20.75 -0.98 -1.48
N ARG A 61 -20.20 -1.99 -0.80
CA ARG A 61 -19.08 -1.79 0.14
C ARG A 61 -17.97 -1.02 -0.60
N GLU A 62 -17.60 0.13 -0.08
CA GLU A 62 -16.50 0.92 -0.62
C GLU A 62 -15.18 0.25 -0.21
N TRP A 63 -14.39 -0.13 -1.20
CA TRP A 63 -13.08 -0.74 -0.96
C TRP A 63 -12.07 0.35 -0.63
N ILE A 64 -11.30 0.16 0.45
CA ILE A 64 -10.22 1.08 0.80
C ILE A 64 -8.93 0.50 0.25
N ALA A 65 -8.26 1.23 -0.65
CA ALA A 65 -6.94 0.86 -1.15
C ALA A 65 -5.85 1.43 -0.24
N HIS A 66 -4.95 0.59 0.27
CA HIS A 66 -3.76 1.03 0.99
C HIS A 66 -2.58 1.08 0.02
N LEU A 67 -2.01 2.27 -0.13
CA LEU A 67 -0.82 2.54 -0.93
C LEU A 67 0.28 2.98 0.03
N GLN A 68 1.35 2.19 0.12
CA GLN A 68 2.51 2.52 0.94
C GLN A 68 3.75 2.66 0.06
N SER A 69 4.53 3.70 0.33
CA SER A 69 5.77 4.04 -0.35
C SER A 69 6.74 4.65 0.67
N GLY A 70 8.02 4.69 0.33
CA GLY A 70 9.07 5.26 1.16
C GLY A 70 10.30 5.59 0.33
N ALA A 71 11.25 6.27 0.97
CA ALA A 71 12.53 6.64 0.39
C ALA A 71 13.69 6.28 1.32
N GLY A 72 14.89 6.20 0.75
CA GLY A 72 16.10 5.82 1.47
C GLY A 72 16.81 7.05 2.00
N ILE A 73 16.74 7.29 3.31
CA ILE A 73 17.34 8.47 3.92
C ILE A 73 18.85 8.26 4.15
N VAL A 74 19.64 9.21 3.67
CA VAL A 74 21.09 9.33 3.90
C VAL A 74 21.41 10.65 4.59
N ALA A 75 22.68 10.86 4.98
CA ALA A 75 23.07 12.01 5.80
C ALA A 75 22.88 13.37 5.09
N ASP A 76 22.90 13.36 3.76
CA ASP A 76 22.77 14.49 2.85
C ASP A 76 21.39 14.56 2.17
N SER A 77 20.44 13.72 2.58
CA SER A 77 19.06 13.77 2.08
C SER A 77 18.38 15.09 2.42
N ASP A 78 17.67 15.65 1.44
CA ASP A 78 16.77 16.79 1.65
C ASP A 78 15.33 16.29 1.91
N PRO A 79 14.68 16.69 3.01
CA PRO A 79 13.35 16.19 3.37
C PRO A 79 12.28 16.40 2.28
N ASP A 80 12.30 17.53 1.58
CA ASP A 80 11.28 17.84 0.57
C ASP A 80 11.49 16.98 -0.68
N ASP A 81 12.74 16.70 -1.05
CA ASP A 81 13.08 15.83 -2.18
C ASP A 81 12.65 14.38 -1.92
N GLU A 82 12.92 13.86 -0.73
CA GLU A 82 12.56 12.49 -0.34
C GLU A 82 11.04 12.29 -0.25
N GLN A 83 10.31 13.31 0.22
CA GLN A 83 8.85 13.31 0.23
C GLN A 83 8.28 13.25 -1.19
N ARG A 84 8.81 14.08 -2.11
CA ARG A 84 8.39 14.06 -3.53
C ARG A 84 8.72 12.72 -4.19
N GLU A 85 9.84 12.08 -3.84
CA GLU A 85 10.15 10.73 -4.32
C GLU A 85 9.09 9.71 -3.85
N CYS A 86 8.68 9.76 -2.58
CA CYS A 86 7.64 8.88 -2.04
C CYS A 86 6.32 9.05 -2.78
N GLU A 87 5.90 10.29 -3.00
CA GLU A 87 4.68 10.65 -3.75
C GLU A 87 4.76 10.15 -5.19
N ASN A 88 5.86 10.38 -5.89
CA ASN A 88 6.06 9.93 -7.26
C ASN A 88 6.00 8.40 -7.39
N LYS A 89 6.58 7.66 -6.43
CA LYS A 89 6.49 6.19 -6.40
C LYS A 89 5.06 5.70 -6.18
N ALA A 90 4.27 6.38 -5.36
CA ALA A 90 2.87 6.05 -5.09
C ALA A 90 1.93 6.48 -6.24
N ALA A 91 2.26 7.56 -6.95
CA ALA A 91 1.43 8.16 -8.00
C ALA A 91 1.11 7.17 -9.12
N ALA A 92 2.05 6.29 -9.49
CA ALA A 92 1.81 5.26 -10.50
C ALA A 92 0.67 4.30 -10.09
N LEU A 93 0.58 3.93 -8.82
CA LEU A 93 -0.49 3.08 -8.30
C LEU A 93 -1.81 3.83 -8.22
N ALA A 94 -1.82 5.07 -7.73
CA ALA A 94 -3.01 5.90 -7.69
C ALA A 94 -3.61 6.08 -9.10
N ARG A 95 -2.78 6.41 -10.09
CA ARG A 95 -3.20 6.52 -11.50
C ARG A 95 -3.74 5.22 -12.07
N SER A 96 -3.26 4.06 -11.62
CA SER A 96 -3.78 2.77 -12.05
C SER A 96 -5.19 2.51 -11.52
N ILE A 97 -5.51 2.99 -10.31
CA ILE A 97 -6.86 2.94 -9.74
C ILE A 97 -7.79 3.83 -10.57
N ASP A 98 -7.41 5.10 -10.79
CA ASP A 98 -8.22 6.04 -11.58
C ASP A 98 -8.58 5.47 -12.96
N LEU A 99 -7.60 4.87 -13.65
CA LEU A 99 -7.80 4.26 -14.96
C LEU A 99 -8.73 3.05 -14.90
N ALA A 100 -8.59 2.21 -13.87
CA ALA A 100 -9.46 1.05 -13.68
C ALA A 100 -10.91 1.50 -13.40
N GLU A 101 -11.12 2.49 -12.54
CA GLU A 101 -12.45 3.03 -12.24
C GLU A 101 -13.11 3.65 -13.47
N ALA A 102 -12.38 4.49 -14.23
CA ALA A 102 -12.86 5.06 -15.48
C ALA A 102 -13.27 4.00 -16.50
N THR A 103 -12.56 2.88 -16.56
CA THR A 103 -12.79 1.81 -17.54
C THR A 103 -13.95 0.90 -17.18
N PHE A 104 -14.13 0.59 -15.89
CA PHE A 104 -15.02 -0.47 -15.41
C PHE A 104 -16.24 0.01 -14.63
N VAL A 105 -16.22 1.20 -14.04
CA VAL A 105 -17.33 1.72 -13.22
C VAL A 105 -18.21 2.69 -14.03
N HIS A 106 -17.61 3.53 -14.87
CA HIS A 106 -18.31 4.56 -15.64
C HIS A 106 -18.77 4.10 -17.05
N LYS A 107 -19.02 2.81 -17.24
CA LYS A 107 -19.65 2.29 -18.46
C LYS A 107 -21.17 2.32 -18.40
#